data_AF-A0A6B2G102-F1
#
_entry.id   AF-A0A6B2G102-F1
#
_cell.length_a   1.000
_cell.length_b   1.000
_cell.length_c   1.000
_cell.angle_alpha   90.00
_cell.angle_beta   90.00
_cell.angle_gamma   90.00
#
_symmetry.space_group_name_H-M   'P 1'
#
loop_
_entity.id
_entity.type
_entity.pdbx_description
1 polymer ?
#
loop_
_entity_poly.entity_id
_entity_poly.type
_entity_poly.pdbx_seq_one_letter_code
_entity_poly.pdbx_strand_id
1 'polypeptide(L)'
;MWAKIEDGLHTDEHKAIWRINVDNNRQLFITLYRNLFFYVKCANYFALRDIPCRKMRTKQLKCVNDIDFKIKLYALRKAFDNISKDISFVIWFISTIENIITNLIKIYGKPTDSFKKNFKDFIGYCQNPDNYDEIVHQMSGKGIKSCTIYDIVVEFCILKLFDKLESPSDAVKKILSVAGMWDGVKKSGLKLLISSKISIKKSGGSSFRG
;
A
#
# COMPACT_ATOMS: atom_id res chain seq x y z
N MET A 1 15.08 22.47 -0.57
CA MET A 1 14.36 23.34 0.39
C MET A 1 13.77 22.54 1.55
N TRP A 2 13.07 21.42 1.29
CA TRP A 2 12.52 20.53 2.32
C TRP A 2 13.56 19.83 3.22
N ALA A 3 14.69 19.36 2.67
CA ALA A 3 15.74 18.69 3.44
C ALA A 3 16.41 19.57 4.52
N LYS A 4 16.55 20.87 4.28
CA LYS A 4 17.12 21.81 5.26
C LYS A 4 16.17 22.16 6.41
N ILE A 5 14.86 21.94 6.23
CA ILE A 5 13.84 22.20 7.25
C ILE A 5 13.77 21.02 8.23
N GLU A 6 14.00 19.78 7.75
CA GLU A 6 13.96 18.57 8.57
C GLU A 6 15.23 18.39 9.44
N ASP A 7 16.43 18.73 8.94
CA ASP A 7 17.67 18.66 9.73
C ASP A 7 17.76 19.70 10.87
N GLY A 8 16.98 20.79 10.79
CA GLY A 8 17.06 21.93 11.73
C GLY A 8 16.08 21.89 12.91
N LEU A 9 15.12 20.95 12.93
CA LEU A 9 13.98 20.93 13.87
C LEU A 9 14.33 20.68 15.35
N HIS A 10 15.62 20.56 15.68
CA HIS A 10 16.13 20.27 17.03
C HIS A 10 16.97 21.38 17.67
N THR A 11 17.13 22.56 17.03
CA THR A 11 17.95 23.67 17.56
C THR A 11 17.11 24.88 17.97
N ASP A 12 17.55 25.61 19.01
CA ASP A 12 16.82 26.77 19.55
C ASP A 12 16.77 27.97 18.59
N GLU A 13 17.73 28.09 17.69
CA GLU A 13 17.74 29.11 16.62
C GLU A 13 16.59 28.90 15.62
N HIS A 14 16.25 27.64 15.29
CA HIS A 14 15.11 27.35 14.45
C HIS A 14 13.78 27.66 15.14
N LYS A 15 13.68 27.48 16.47
CA LYS A 15 12.50 27.93 17.25
C LYS A 15 12.36 29.46 17.26
N ALA A 16 13.46 30.21 17.15
CA ALA A 16 13.45 31.67 17.05
C ALA A 16 13.06 32.16 15.64
N ILE A 17 13.58 31.55 14.58
CA ILE A 17 13.17 31.81 13.18
C ILE A 17 11.69 31.44 12.97
N TRP A 18 11.23 30.39 13.66
CA TRP A 18 9.82 30.00 13.74
C TRP A 18 8.98 31.13 14.34
N ARG A 19 9.40 31.76 15.45
CA ARG A 19 8.70 32.92 16.05
C ARG A 19 8.62 34.14 15.14
N ILE A 20 9.69 34.45 14.40
CA ILE A 20 9.77 35.66 13.56
C ILE A 20 8.95 35.50 12.26
N ASN A 21 8.85 34.29 11.70
CA ASN A 21 8.05 34.03 10.49
C ASN A 21 6.54 33.83 10.75
N VAL A 22 6.11 33.67 12.02
CA VAL A 22 4.71 33.51 12.45
C VAL A 22 3.83 34.69 12.01
N ASP A 23 4.37 35.91 12.06
CA ASP A 23 3.57 37.12 11.87
C ASP A 23 3.26 37.44 10.40
N ASN A 24 4.00 36.85 9.46
CA ASN A 24 3.96 37.28 8.05
C ASN A 24 3.14 36.41 7.09
N ASN A 25 2.71 35.18 7.44
CA ASN A 25 2.02 34.27 6.48
C ASN A 25 1.02 33.28 7.10
N ARG A 26 -0.17 33.76 7.48
CA ARG A 26 -1.20 33.03 8.26
C ARG A 26 -1.75 31.73 7.61
N GLN A 27 -1.82 31.63 6.28
CA GLN A 27 -2.48 30.50 5.60
C GLN A 27 -1.55 29.32 5.31
N LEU A 28 -0.29 29.60 4.95
CA LEU A 28 0.78 28.59 4.88
C LEU A 28 1.07 28.03 6.29
N PHE A 29 1.02 28.91 7.30
CA PHE A 29 1.22 28.56 8.71
C PHE A 29 0.23 27.50 9.23
N ILE A 30 -1.08 27.66 9.01
CA ILE A 30 -2.09 26.72 9.52
C ILE A 30 -1.88 25.31 8.96
N THR A 31 -1.57 25.19 7.67
CA THR A 31 -1.38 23.89 7.01
C THR A 31 -0.03 23.26 7.39
N LEU A 32 1.05 24.04 7.39
CA LEU A 32 2.37 23.56 7.85
C LEU A 32 2.36 23.16 9.33
N TYR A 33 1.73 23.95 10.20
CA TYR A 33 1.66 23.67 11.63
C TYR A 33 0.77 22.49 11.97
N ARG A 34 -0.36 22.33 11.27
CA ARG A 34 -1.22 21.16 11.47
C ARG A 34 -0.52 19.88 11.05
N ASN A 35 0.22 19.92 9.93
CA ASN A 35 1.03 18.80 9.47
C ASN A 35 2.22 18.54 10.42
N LEU A 36 2.88 19.58 10.91
CA LEU A 36 3.97 19.48 11.88
C LEU A 36 3.49 18.90 13.22
N PHE A 37 2.34 19.35 13.72
CA PHE A 37 1.72 18.82 14.95
C PHE A 37 1.37 17.34 14.81
N PHE A 38 0.82 16.93 13.66
CA PHE A 38 0.50 15.54 13.41
C PHE A 38 1.75 14.66 13.29
N TYR A 39 2.79 15.15 12.62
CA TYR A 39 4.09 14.48 12.54
C TYR A 39 4.70 14.29 13.94
N VAL A 40 4.75 15.34 14.76
CA VAL A 40 5.28 15.28 16.13
C VAL A 40 4.50 14.28 16.98
N LYS A 41 3.16 14.23 16.85
CA LYS A 41 2.35 13.22 17.55
C LYS A 41 2.72 11.78 17.12
N CYS A 42 2.99 11.57 15.84
CA CYS A 42 3.45 10.28 15.32
C CYS A 42 4.88 9.94 15.76
N ALA A 43 5.76 10.94 15.83
CA ALA A 43 7.12 10.79 16.34
C ALA A 43 7.14 10.42 17.82
N ASN A 44 6.28 11.04 18.64
CA ASN A 44 6.09 10.65 20.04
C ASN A 44 5.58 9.21 20.18
N TYR A 45 4.66 8.79 19.30
CA TYR A 45 4.23 7.40 19.27
C TYR A 45 5.38 6.45 18.94
N PHE A 46 6.19 6.77 17.92
CA PHE A 46 7.38 5.99 17.56
C PHE A 46 8.39 5.87 18.71
N ALA A 47 8.66 6.97 19.42
CA ALA A 47 9.58 7.01 20.53
C ALA A 47 9.14 6.11 21.70
N LEU A 48 7.82 6.00 21.92
CA LEU A 48 7.25 5.13 22.95
C LEU A 48 7.08 3.68 22.48
N ARG A 49 6.82 3.48 21.19
CA ARG A 49 6.48 2.19 20.58
C ARG A 49 7.01 2.16 19.15
N ASP A 50 7.90 1.22 18.86
CA ASP A 50 8.37 1.02 17.49
C ASP A 50 7.18 0.78 16.53
N ILE A 51 7.32 1.23 15.28
CA ILE A 51 6.28 1.12 14.27
C ILE A 51 6.59 -0.06 13.36
N PRO A 52 5.77 -1.12 13.38
CA PRO A 52 5.99 -2.28 12.54
C PRO A 52 5.75 -1.96 11.07
N CYS A 53 6.71 -2.28 10.22
CA CYS A 53 6.57 -2.24 8.77
C CYS A 53 6.90 -3.61 8.16
N ARG A 54 6.31 -3.90 6.99
CA ARG A 54 6.58 -5.14 6.25
C ARG A 54 7.86 -5.05 5.42
N LYS A 55 8.14 -3.89 4.84
CA LYS A 55 9.33 -3.60 4.04
C LYS A 55 9.70 -2.13 4.25
N MET A 56 10.99 -1.84 4.43
CA MET A 56 11.48 -0.47 4.47
C MET A 56 11.46 0.11 3.06
N ARG A 57 10.84 1.29 2.90
CA ARG A 57 10.73 1.99 1.60
C ARG A 57 11.32 3.39 1.66
N THR A 58 12.25 3.62 2.59
CA THR A 58 12.90 4.91 2.85
C THR A 58 13.41 5.58 1.57
N LYS A 59 14.17 4.84 0.75
CA LYS A 59 14.72 5.37 -0.51
C LYS A 59 13.63 5.62 -1.56
N GLN A 60 12.71 4.67 -1.72
CA GLN A 60 11.65 4.74 -2.74
C GLN A 60 10.68 5.89 -2.48
N LEU A 61 10.37 6.17 -1.22
CA LEU A 61 9.51 7.27 -0.80
C LEU A 61 10.27 8.56 -0.50
N LYS A 62 11.60 8.58 -0.71
CA LYS A 62 12.49 9.72 -0.47
C LYS A 62 12.35 10.27 0.96
N CYS A 63 12.20 9.37 1.94
CA CYS A 63 12.28 9.71 3.35
C CYS A 63 13.74 9.98 3.74
N VAL A 64 13.96 10.83 4.74
CA VAL A 64 15.30 11.21 5.19
C VAL A 64 16.09 10.01 5.69
N ASN A 65 15.43 9.20 6.53
CA ASN A 65 15.96 7.98 7.10
C ASN A 65 14.83 7.03 7.48
N ASP A 66 15.20 5.87 8.02
CA ASP A 66 14.28 4.80 8.39
C ASP A 66 13.30 5.20 9.51
N ILE A 67 13.72 6.10 10.40
CA ILE A 67 12.87 6.66 11.46
C ILE A 67 11.78 7.54 10.85
N ASP A 68 12.17 8.47 9.98
CA ASP A 68 11.25 9.35 9.27
C ASP A 68 10.23 8.55 8.44
N PHE A 69 10.69 7.50 7.75
CA PHE A 69 9.79 6.58 7.04
C PHE A 69 8.76 5.95 7.98
N LYS A 70 9.19 5.40 9.13
CA LYS A 70 8.28 4.77 10.09
C LYS A 70 7.26 5.76 10.65
N ILE A 71 7.67 6.97 10.99
CA ILE A 71 6.77 8.03 11.49
C ILE A 71 5.74 8.39 10.42
N LYS A 72 6.17 8.64 9.18
CA LYS A 72 5.28 8.96 8.04
C LYS A 72 4.34 7.79 7.72
N LEU A 73 4.80 6.54 7.82
CA LEU A 73 3.98 5.34 7.67
C LEU A 73 2.86 5.29 8.72
N TYR A 74 3.17 5.54 10.00
CA TYR A 74 2.15 5.55 11.05
C TYR A 74 1.16 6.69 10.88
N ALA A 75 1.64 7.89 10.50
CA ALA A 75 0.78 9.01 10.16
C ALA A 75 -0.20 8.63 9.04
N LEU A 76 0.27 7.96 8.00
CA LEU A 76 -0.54 7.53 6.87
C LEU A 76 -1.58 6.47 7.29
N ARG A 77 -1.18 5.47 8.08
CA ARG A 77 -2.13 4.50 8.66
C ARG A 77 -3.23 5.20 9.46
N LYS A 78 -2.88 6.18 10.30
CA LYS A 78 -3.86 6.94 11.08
C LYS A 78 -4.79 7.80 10.23
N ALA A 79 -4.30 8.34 9.11
CA ALA A 79 -5.16 9.01 8.15
C ALA A 79 -6.18 8.03 7.52
N PHE A 80 -5.73 6.84 7.13
CA PHE A 80 -6.61 5.78 6.61
C PHE A 80 -7.62 5.28 7.66
N ASP A 81 -7.17 5.03 8.89
CA ASP A 81 -8.05 4.66 10.00
C ASP A 81 -9.11 5.74 10.27
N ASN A 82 -8.77 7.01 10.08
CA ASN A 82 -9.70 8.10 10.34
C ASN A 82 -10.71 8.26 9.22
N ILE A 83 -10.29 8.21 7.95
CA ILE A 83 -11.20 8.31 6.81
C ILE A 83 -12.09 7.07 6.67
N SER A 84 -11.62 5.89 7.11
CA SER A 84 -12.43 4.66 7.09
C SER A 84 -13.55 4.63 8.12
N LYS A 85 -13.62 5.59 9.05
CA LYS A 85 -14.76 5.75 9.95
C LYS A 85 -15.99 6.31 9.22
N ASP A 86 -15.79 7.01 8.10
CA ASP A 86 -16.88 7.42 7.25
C ASP A 86 -17.30 6.24 6.37
N ILE A 87 -18.49 5.71 6.65
CA ILE A 87 -19.06 4.59 5.90
C ILE A 87 -19.24 4.93 4.42
N SER A 88 -19.51 6.20 4.09
CA SER A 88 -19.68 6.68 2.72
C SER A 88 -18.38 6.52 1.93
N PHE A 89 -17.24 6.85 2.56
CA PHE A 89 -15.92 6.63 1.99
C PHE A 89 -15.66 5.14 1.76
N VAL A 90 -16.00 4.26 2.70
CA VAL A 90 -15.79 2.82 2.57
C VAL A 90 -16.61 2.25 1.41
N ILE A 91 -17.88 2.62 1.29
CA ILE A 91 -18.77 2.19 0.19
C ILE A 91 -18.24 2.69 -1.16
N TRP A 92 -17.86 3.96 -1.24
CA TRP A 92 -17.26 4.54 -2.44
C TRP A 92 -15.96 3.81 -2.82
N PHE A 93 -15.12 3.50 -1.84
CA PHE A 93 -13.84 2.85 -2.06
C PHE A 93 -14.01 1.43 -2.61
N ILE A 94 -14.91 0.64 -2.01
CA ILE A 94 -15.25 -0.72 -2.49
C ILE A 94 -15.77 -0.67 -3.93
N SER A 95 -16.73 0.23 -4.20
CA SER A 95 -17.32 0.42 -5.53
C SER A 95 -16.27 0.84 -6.56
N THR A 96 -15.33 1.71 -6.17
CA THR A 96 -14.22 2.15 -7.02
C THR A 96 -13.31 0.99 -7.40
N ILE A 97 -12.94 0.14 -6.44
CA ILE A 97 -12.10 -1.04 -6.71
C ILE A 97 -12.83 -2.03 -7.62
N GLU A 98 -14.12 -2.29 -7.38
CA GLU A 98 -14.92 -3.15 -8.25
C GLU A 98 -14.95 -2.61 -9.69
N ASN A 99 -15.18 -1.31 -9.86
CA ASN A 99 -15.24 -0.66 -11.15
C ASN A 99 -13.90 -0.72 -11.90
N ILE A 100 -12.79 -0.43 -11.21
CA ILE A 100 -11.45 -0.51 -11.81
C ILE A 100 -11.19 -1.93 -12.33
N ILE A 101 -11.41 -2.95 -11.50
CA ILE A 101 -11.12 -4.34 -11.89
C ILE A 101 -12.08 -4.82 -12.98
N THR A 102 -13.37 -4.50 -12.87
CA THR A 102 -14.39 -4.80 -13.90
C THR A 102 -13.99 -4.21 -15.25
N ASN A 103 -13.58 -2.94 -15.26
CA ASN A 103 -13.16 -2.27 -16.50
C ASN A 103 -11.88 -2.89 -17.08
N LEU A 104 -10.92 -3.27 -16.23
CA LEU A 104 -9.75 -4.01 -16.69
C LEU A 104 -10.15 -5.34 -17.34
N ILE A 105 -11.03 -6.13 -16.72
CA ILE A 105 -11.50 -7.41 -17.28
C ILE A 105 -12.19 -7.21 -18.63
N LYS A 106 -13.02 -6.17 -18.76
CA LYS A 106 -13.68 -5.80 -20.03
C LYS A 106 -12.68 -5.44 -21.12
N ILE A 107 -11.63 -4.67 -20.81
CA ILE A 107 -10.56 -4.33 -21.76
C ILE A 107 -9.88 -5.61 -22.30
N TYR A 108 -9.79 -6.67 -21.50
CA TYR A 108 -9.29 -7.98 -21.94
C TYR A 108 -10.32 -8.85 -22.65
N GLY A 109 -11.52 -8.35 -22.94
CA GLY A 109 -12.59 -9.07 -23.65
C GLY A 109 -13.18 -10.24 -22.86
N LYS A 110 -13.14 -10.20 -21.53
CA LYS A 110 -13.64 -11.28 -20.67
C LYS A 110 -14.97 -10.91 -19.99
N PRO A 111 -15.83 -11.91 -19.70
CA PRO A 111 -17.08 -11.67 -18.96
C PRO A 111 -16.79 -11.26 -17.51
N THR A 112 -17.63 -10.38 -16.96
CA THR A 112 -17.41 -9.80 -15.61
C THR A 112 -18.34 -10.34 -14.53
N ASP A 113 -19.40 -11.05 -14.88
CA ASP A 113 -20.48 -11.37 -13.93
C ASP A 113 -20.00 -12.27 -12.79
N SER A 114 -19.17 -13.28 -13.12
CA SER A 114 -18.54 -14.13 -12.11
C SER A 114 -17.62 -13.34 -11.18
N PHE A 115 -16.86 -12.37 -11.71
CA PHE A 115 -16.01 -11.51 -10.88
C PHE A 115 -16.85 -10.66 -9.92
N LYS A 116 -17.89 -9.99 -10.42
CA LYS A 116 -18.75 -9.13 -9.60
C LYS A 116 -19.44 -9.90 -8.47
N LYS A 117 -19.98 -11.08 -8.78
CA LYS A 117 -20.58 -11.98 -7.78
C LYS A 117 -19.57 -12.35 -6.70
N ASN A 118 -18.42 -12.89 -7.10
CA ASN A 118 -17.38 -13.31 -6.15
C ASN A 118 -16.83 -12.13 -5.32
N PHE A 119 -16.73 -10.94 -5.92
CA PHE A 119 -16.29 -9.73 -5.23
C PHE A 119 -17.30 -9.31 -4.17
N LYS A 120 -18.60 -9.32 -4.48
CA LYS A 120 -19.67 -9.05 -3.52
C LYS A 120 -19.66 -10.05 -2.36
N ASP A 121 -19.53 -11.34 -2.65
CA ASP A 121 -19.45 -12.40 -1.64
C ASP A 121 -18.21 -12.21 -0.73
N PHE A 122 -17.07 -11.84 -1.32
CA PHE A 122 -15.84 -11.53 -0.58
C PHE A 122 -16.01 -10.32 0.34
N ILE A 123 -16.65 -9.25 -0.12
CA ILE A 123 -16.94 -8.07 0.70
C ILE A 123 -17.89 -8.45 1.85
N GLY A 124 -18.92 -9.25 1.59
CA GLY A 124 -19.82 -9.77 2.62
C GLY A 124 -19.07 -10.59 3.69
N TYR A 125 -18.14 -11.46 3.27
CA TYR A 125 -17.28 -12.19 4.20
C TYR A 125 -16.42 -11.24 5.06
N CYS A 126 -15.85 -10.18 4.47
CA CYS A 126 -15.02 -9.22 5.20
C CYS A 126 -15.81 -8.33 6.17
N GLN A 127 -17.09 -8.10 5.90
CA GLN A 127 -17.96 -7.25 6.73
C GLN A 127 -18.57 -8.01 7.92
N ASN A 128 -18.56 -9.35 7.90
CA ASN A 128 -19.02 -10.14 9.03
C ASN A 128 -17.99 -10.09 10.19
N PRO A 129 -18.36 -9.54 11.37
CA PRO A 129 -17.47 -9.49 12.53
C PRO A 129 -16.97 -10.86 12.99
N ASP A 130 -17.75 -11.92 12.81
CA ASP A 130 -17.38 -13.29 13.22
C ASP A 130 -16.16 -13.81 12.45
N ASN A 131 -15.92 -13.29 11.25
CA ASN A 131 -14.78 -13.67 10.42
C ASN A 131 -13.50 -12.87 10.76
N TYR A 132 -13.58 -11.85 11.63
CA TYR A 132 -12.47 -10.92 11.84
C TYR A 132 -11.20 -11.61 12.33
N ASP A 133 -11.30 -12.50 13.31
CA ASP A 133 -10.15 -13.21 13.87
C ASP A 133 -9.48 -14.12 12.83
N GLU A 134 -10.28 -14.80 12.01
CA GLU A 134 -9.77 -15.60 10.91
C GLU A 134 -9.05 -14.73 9.86
N ILE A 135 -9.66 -13.59 9.49
CA ILE A 135 -9.06 -12.63 8.56
C ILE A 135 -7.71 -12.14 9.10
N VAL A 136 -7.65 -11.72 10.37
CA VAL A 136 -6.42 -11.25 11.00
C VAL A 136 -5.36 -12.35 11.00
N HIS A 137 -5.73 -13.59 11.35
CA HIS A 137 -4.83 -14.73 11.33
C HIS A 137 -4.26 -14.99 9.91
N GLN A 138 -5.12 -15.04 8.89
CA GLN A 138 -4.70 -15.23 7.50
C GLN A 138 -3.83 -14.09 6.98
N MET A 139 -4.09 -12.84 7.39
CA MET A 139 -3.29 -11.68 7.01
C MET A 139 -1.93 -11.67 7.71
N SER A 140 -1.88 -12.04 8.99
CA SER A 140 -0.64 -12.19 9.76
C SER A 140 0.29 -13.22 9.12
N GLY A 141 -0.24 -14.37 8.67
CA GLY A 141 0.51 -15.39 7.92
C GLY A 141 1.09 -14.88 6.58
N LYS A 142 0.58 -13.76 6.05
CA LYS A 142 1.10 -13.08 4.85
C LYS A 142 2.11 -11.97 5.17
N GLY A 143 2.48 -11.82 6.45
CA GLY A 143 3.39 -10.78 6.96
C GLY A 143 2.73 -9.40 7.10
N ILE A 144 1.40 -9.33 7.13
CA ILE A 144 0.66 -8.09 7.38
C ILE A 144 0.60 -7.90 8.89
N LYS A 145 1.29 -6.88 9.39
CA LYS A 145 1.46 -6.63 10.83
C LYS A 145 0.31 -5.84 11.46
N SER A 146 -0.49 -5.16 10.65
CA SER A 146 -1.67 -4.40 11.08
C SER A 146 -2.76 -4.53 10.02
N CYS A 147 -3.97 -4.92 10.39
CA CYS A 147 -5.07 -5.12 9.44
C CYS A 147 -5.78 -3.79 9.14
N THR A 148 -5.04 -2.81 8.63
CA THR A 148 -5.60 -1.53 8.17
C THR A 148 -5.85 -1.56 6.66
N ILE A 149 -6.67 -0.64 6.15
CA ILE A 149 -6.86 -0.44 4.70
C ILE A 149 -5.51 -0.18 4.01
N TYR A 150 -4.64 0.61 4.65
CA TYR A 150 -3.32 0.90 4.10
C TYR A 150 -2.49 -0.37 3.94
N ASP A 151 -2.37 -1.17 4.99
CA ASP A 151 -1.53 -2.37 4.98
C ASP A 151 -2.02 -3.44 4.00
N ILE A 152 -3.34 -3.61 3.88
CA ILE A 152 -3.93 -4.61 2.98
C ILE A 152 -3.91 -4.11 1.54
N VAL A 153 -4.48 -2.94 1.28
CA VAL A 153 -4.68 -2.48 -0.10
C VAL A 153 -3.44 -1.82 -0.66
N VAL A 154 -2.85 -0.87 0.05
CA VAL A 154 -1.70 -0.12 -0.46
C VAL A 154 -0.44 -0.97 -0.37
N GLU A 155 -0.07 -1.45 0.83
CA GLU A 155 1.19 -2.19 1.00
C GLU A 155 1.12 -3.60 0.42
N PHE A 156 0.08 -4.38 0.75
CA PHE A 156 0.02 -5.78 0.32
C PHE A 156 -0.46 -5.99 -1.11
N CYS A 157 -1.44 -5.24 -1.62
CA CYS A 157 -1.92 -5.40 -2.99
C CYS A 157 -1.11 -4.57 -3.99
N ILE A 158 -1.05 -3.25 -3.81
CA ILE A 158 -0.47 -2.33 -4.80
C ILE A 158 1.06 -2.36 -4.78
N LEU A 159 1.69 -2.05 -3.65
CA LEU A 159 3.15 -1.92 -3.58
C LEU A 159 3.86 -3.26 -3.78
N LYS A 160 3.26 -4.37 -3.33
CA LYS A 160 3.74 -5.73 -3.66
C LYS A 160 3.64 -6.05 -5.15
N LEU A 161 2.61 -5.55 -5.85
CA LEU A 161 2.50 -5.72 -7.29
C LEU A 161 3.59 -4.93 -8.01
N PHE A 162 3.87 -3.70 -7.57
CA PHE A 162 4.98 -2.92 -8.12
C PHE A 162 6.34 -3.59 -7.88
N ASP A 163 6.59 -4.12 -6.68
CA ASP A 163 7.82 -4.88 -6.42
C ASP A 163 7.98 -6.07 -7.41
N LYS A 164 6.87 -6.74 -7.77
CA LYS A 164 6.88 -7.83 -8.76
C LYS A 164 7.10 -7.33 -10.20
N LEU A 165 6.64 -6.13 -10.53
CA LEU A 165 6.83 -5.52 -11.84
C LEU A 165 8.25 -4.99 -12.01
N GLU A 166 8.87 -4.49 -10.93
CA GLU A 166 10.25 -3.99 -10.93
C GLU A 166 11.27 -5.14 -10.98
N SER A 167 10.93 -6.29 -10.40
CA SER A 167 11.76 -7.50 -10.43
C SER A 167 11.05 -8.67 -11.13
N PRO A 168 10.80 -8.59 -12.46
CA PRO A 168 10.22 -9.71 -13.19
C PRO A 168 11.21 -10.88 -13.17
N SER A 169 10.72 -12.12 -13.04
CA SER A 169 11.61 -13.30 -13.02
C SER A 169 12.44 -13.39 -14.30
N ASP A 170 13.64 -13.97 -14.25
CA ASP A 170 14.55 -14.01 -15.39
C ASP A 170 13.96 -14.65 -16.65
N ALA A 171 13.05 -15.63 -16.49
CA ALA A 171 12.29 -16.20 -17.60
C ALA A 171 11.37 -15.18 -18.31
N VAL A 172 10.76 -14.25 -17.55
CA VAL A 172 9.94 -13.16 -18.08
C VAL A 172 10.82 -12.10 -18.72
N LYS A 173 11.95 -11.75 -18.09
CA LYS A 173 12.95 -10.83 -18.68
C LYS A 173 13.48 -11.36 -20.01
N LYS A 174 13.81 -12.66 -20.08
CA LYS A 174 14.34 -13.32 -21.29
C LYS A 174 13.35 -13.33 -22.45
N ILE A 175 12.05 -13.45 -22.18
CA ILE A 175 11.01 -13.36 -23.23
C ILE A 175 10.82 -11.93 -23.71
N LEU A 176 10.91 -10.96 -22.80
CA LEU A 176 10.73 -9.54 -23.13
C LEU A 176 11.97 -8.95 -23.85
N SER A 177 13.17 -9.43 -23.54
CA SER A 177 14.44 -8.90 -24.05
C SER A 177 14.79 -9.30 -25.49
N VAL A 178 14.05 -10.22 -26.11
CA VAL A 178 14.27 -10.57 -27.53
C VAL A 178 13.67 -9.46 -28.40
N ALA A 179 14.53 -8.55 -28.85
CA ALA A 179 14.20 -7.56 -29.87
C ALA A 179 13.83 -8.28 -31.18
N GLY A 180 12.68 -7.95 -31.78
CA GLY A 180 12.21 -8.56 -33.03
C GLY A 180 11.22 -9.74 -32.89
N MET A 181 10.93 -10.23 -31.67
CA MET A 181 9.84 -11.20 -31.48
C MET A 181 8.47 -10.53 -31.60
N TRP A 182 7.56 -11.11 -32.39
CA TRP A 182 6.18 -10.63 -32.52
C TRP A 182 5.44 -10.66 -31.18
N ASP A 183 4.66 -9.60 -30.90
CA ASP A 183 3.94 -9.42 -29.64
C ASP A 183 2.98 -10.58 -29.34
N GLY A 184 2.45 -11.25 -30.37
CA GLY A 184 1.63 -12.46 -30.21
C GLY A 184 2.40 -13.61 -29.55
N VAL A 185 3.66 -13.81 -29.92
CA VAL A 185 4.52 -14.88 -29.36
C VAL A 185 4.97 -14.50 -27.95
N LYS A 186 5.30 -13.22 -27.70
CA LYS A 186 5.60 -12.72 -26.34
C LYS A 186 4.40 -12.91 -25.40
N LYS A 187 3.20 -12.54 -25.84
CA LYS A 187 1.94 -12.73 -25.08
C LYS A 187 1.67 -14.21 -24.79
N SER A 188 1.87 -15.10 -25.77
CA SER A 188 1.68 -16.55 -25.59
C SER A 188 2.71 -17.17 -24.65
N GLY A 189 3.98 -16.81 -24.78
CA GLY A 189 5.05 -17.27 -23.88
C GLY A 189 4.82 -16.80 -22.44
N LEU A 190 4.42 -15.55 -22.24
CA LEU A 190 4.04 -15.02 -20.94
C LEU A 190 2.81 -15.74 -20.36
N LYS A 191 1.78 -16.00 -21.17
CA LYS A 191 0.59 -16.76 -20.75
C LYS A 191 0.97 -18.17 -20.27
N LEU A 192 1.85 -18.87 -20.96
CA LEU A 192 2.31 -20.21 -20.59
C LEU A 192 3.15 -20.21 -19.30
N LEU A 193 4.05 -19.23 -19.15
CA LEU A 193 4.83 -19.05 -17.92
C LEU A 193 3.97 -18.68 -16.71
N ILE A 194 2.98 -17.81 -16.90
CA ILE A 194 2.04 -17.45 -15.84
C ILE A 194 1.19 -18.67 -15.46
N SER A 195 0.67 -19.40 -16.44
CA SER A 195 -0.16 -20.59 -16.20
C SER A 195 0.61 -21.70 -15.49
N SER A 196 1.84 -21.99 -15.90
CA SER A 196 2.70 -22.98 -15.23
C SER A 196 3.02 -22.59 -13.79
N LYS A 197 3.35 -21.31 -13.52
CA LYS A 197 3.57 -20.82 -12.15
C LYS A 197 2.31 -20.90 -11.28
N ILE A 198 1.13 -20.66 -11.84
CA ILE A 198 -0.14 -20.81 -11.13
C ILE A 198 -0.40 -22.28 -10.82
N SER A 199 -0.18 -23.19 -11.76
CA SER A 199 -0.36 -24.64 -11.57
C SER A 199 0.58 -25.21 -10.51
N ILE A 200 1.86 -24.80 -10.51
CA ILE A 200 2.84 -25.22 -9.49
C ILE A 200 2.42 -24.73 -8.09
N LYS A 201 1.87 -23.52 -7.99
CA LYS A 201 1.39 -22.99 -6.71
C LYS A 201 0.12 -23.68 -6.22
N LYS A 202 -0.73 -24.16 -7.14
CA LYS A 202 -1.90 -24.99 -6.81
C LYS A 202 -1.49 -26.38 -6.32
N SER A 203 -0.50 -27.01 -6.93
CA SER A 203 0.01 -28.33 -6.52
C SER A 203 0.86 -28.30 -5.25
N GLY A 204 1.49 -27.16 -4.92
CA GLY A 204 2.23 -26.99 -3.66
C GLY A 204 1.35 -26.59 -2.46
N GLY A 205 0.07 -26.27 -2.67
CA GLY A 205 -0.88 -25.88 -1.61
C GLY A 205 -1.68 -27.05 -1.02
N SER A 206 -1.47 -28.28 -1.50
CA SER A 206 -2.23 -29.47 -1.07
C SER A 206 -1.57 -30.29 0.03
N SER A 207 -0.57 -29.76 0.76
CA SER A 207 0.04 -30.45 1.93
C SER A 207 -0.32 -29.87 3.30
N PHE A 208 -1.33 -28.99 3.40
CA PHE A 208 -1.89 -28.56 4.70
C PHE A 208 -3.40 -28.86 4.73
N ARG A 209 -3.72 -30.15 4.79
CA ARG A 209 -4.93 -30.65 5.46
C ARG A 209 -4.49 -31.88 6.26
N GLY A 210 -4.25 -31.63 7.54
CA GLY A 210 -3.98 -32.58 8.61
C GLY A 210 -4.31 -31.88 9.90
#